data_AF-A0A1B6KCH5-F1
#
_entry.id   AF-A0A1B6KCH5-F1
#
_cell.length_a   1.000
_cell.length_b   1.000
_cell.length_c   1.000
_cell.angle_alpha   90.00
_cell.angle_beta   90.00
_cell.angle_gamma   90.00
#
_symmetry.space_group_name_H-M   'P 1'
#
loop_
_entity.id
_entity.type
_entity.pdbx_description
1 polymer ?
#
loop_
_entity_poly.entity_id
_entity_poly.type
_entity_poly.pdbx_seq_one_letter_code
_entity_poly.pdbx_strand_id
1 'polypeptide(L)'
;MTSARTVNRVGHLLTLVPLFFSIRVKDTHLPQLGERIKNTLEKPWGTTDQLIRDVFVYYEELEGIRKELKKGIREGLDPQTNLTDQFEKYRQVNETGGPIHLHRPVDIRRLIDFYKWDRDNIDEFYELLQFTRESWQKLYSLLNKDNTPKELSFHDKLKKRLLELQSQEKSEDSE
;
A
#
# COMPACT_ATOMS: atom_id res chain seq x y z
N MET A 1 -39.61 33.07 -18.95
CA MET A 1 -38.18 33.41 -18.72
C MET A 1 -37.80 32.86 -17.36
N THR A 2 -37.31 31.62 -17.32
CA THR A 2 -37.00 30.88 -16.09
C THR A 2 -35.55 30.46 -16.17
N SER A 3 -34.69 31.16 -15.40
CA SER A 3 -33.27 30.90 -15.31
C SER A 3 -33.03 29.80 -14.28
N ALA A 4 -32.83 28.57 -14.76
CA ALA A 4 -32.30 27.47 -13.96
C ALA A 4 -30.77 27.45 -14.12
N ARG A 5 -30.04 28.07 -13.18
CA ARG A 5 -28.60 27.87 -13.02
C ARG A 5 -28.37 26.75 -12.00
N THR A 6 -28.48 25.51 -12.46
CA THR A 6 -27.88 24.36 -11.79
C THR A 6 -26.40 24.36 -12.17
N VAL A 7 -25.55 24.93 -11.32
CA VAL A 7 -24.11 24.87 -11.52
C VAL A 7 -23.65 23.48 -11.12
N ASN A 8 -23.45 22.65 -12.15
CA ASN A 8 -22.66 21.42 -12.10
C ASN A 8 -21.33 21.69 -11.38
N ARG A 9 -21.17 21.12 -10.18
CA ARG A 9 -19.86 20.88 -9.55
C ARG A 9 -19.69 19.38 -9.35
N VAL A 10 -19.55 18.67 -10.46
CA VAL A 10 -18.99 17.31 -10.51
C VAL A 10 -18.18 17.27 -11.80
N GLY A 11 -16.86 17.28 -11.68
CA GLY A 11 -15.99 17.22 -12.85
C GLY A 11 -14.62 17.78 -12.57
N HIS A 12 -13.77 16.98 -11.91
CA HIS A 12 -12.33 16.86 -12.17
C HIS A 12 -11.73 15.73 -11.30
N LEU A 13 -12.40 14.58 -11.30
CA LEU A 13 -11.80 13.30 -10.93
C LEU A 13 -12.17 12.39 -12.09
N LEU A 14 -11.21 11.71 -12.71
CA LEU A 14 -11.33 10.85 -13.91
C LEU A 14 -10.94 11.50 -15.24
N THR A 15 -9.70 11.96 -15.36
CA THR A 15 -8.99 11.97 -16.64
C THR A 15 -7.60 11.36 -16.51
N LEU A 16 -7.48 10.23 -15.80
CA LEU A 16 -6.37 9.31 -16.00
C LEU A 16 -6.78 8.31 -17.08
N VAL A 17 -6.51 8.77 -18.30
CA VAL A 17 -6.31 8.07 -19.57
C VAL A 17 -6.41 6.53 -19.50
N PRO A 18 -7.21 5.90 -20.38
CA PRO A 18 -7.20 4.45 -20.58
C PRO A 18 -5.92 4.05 -21.33
N LEU A 19 -4.79 4.09 -20.62
CA LEU A 19 -3.52 3.47 -20.99
C LEU A 19 -3.18 2.36 -19.99
N PHE A 20 -4.21 1.75 -19.41
CA PHE A 20 -4.15 0.41 -18.83
C PHE A 20 -3.95 -0.60 -19.96
N PHE A 21 -2.76 -0.56 -20.58
CA PHE A 21 -2.22 -1.73 -21.23
C PHE A 21 -2.43 -2.87 -20.24
N SER A 22 -3.10 -3.91 -20.74
CA SER A 22 -3.20 -5.23 -20.15
C SER A 22 -1.78 -5.78 -19.98
N ILE A 23 -1.02 -5.23 -19.02
CA ILE A 23 0.18 -5.88 -18.51
C ILE A 23 -0.36 -7.16 -17.94
N ARG A 24 0.03 -8.30 -18.49
CA ARG A 24 -0.16 -9.56 -17.79
C ARG A 24 0.71 -9.48 -16.54
N VAL A 25 0.09 -9.03 -15.45
CA VAL A 25 0.53 -9.00 -14.04
C VAL A 25 0.71 -10.44 -13.53
N LYS A 26 1.25 -11.36 -14.35
CA LYS A 26 1.41 -12.78 -14.00
C LYS A 26 2.87 -13.21 -13.94
N ASP A 27 3.76 -12.54 -14.67
CA ASP A 27 5.17 -12.95 -14.79
C ASP A 27 6.14 -11.99 -14.08
N THR A 28 5.64 -11.05 -13.27
CA THR A 28 6.49 -10.09 -12.55
C THR A 28 7.21 -10.77 -11.39
N HIS A 29 8.54 -10.79 -11.43
CA HIS A 29 9.35 -11.26 -10.30
C HIS A 29 9.42 -10.18 -9.22
N LEU A 30 8.50 -10.24 -8.25
CA LEU A 30 8.34 -9.22 -7.20
C LEU A 30 9.64 -8.81 -6.50
N PRO A 31 10.51 -9.72 -6.02
CA PRO A 31 11.79 -9.31 -5.42
C PRO A 31 12.66 -8.42 -6.32
N GLN A 32 12.75 -8.72 -7.62
CA GLN A 32 13.55 -7.93 -8.56
C GLN A 32 12.93 -6.55 -8.81
N LEU A 33 11.59 -6.48 -8.93
CA LEU A 33 10.88 -5.21 -9.03
C LEU A 33 11.05 -4.37 -7.76
N GLY A 34 10.96 -5.00 -6.59
CA GLY A 34 11.17 -4.36 -5.30
C GLY A 34 12.57 -3.76 -5.17
N GLU A 35 13.61 -4.51 -5.57
CA GLU A 35 14.98 -4.01 -5.60
C GLU A 35 15.15 -2.87 -6.60
N ARG A 36 14.52 -2.95 -7.78
CA ARG A 36 14.54 -1.85 -8.75
C ARG A 36 13.95 -0.58 -8.16
N ILE A 37 12.76 -0.66 -7.55
CA ILE A 37 12.12 0.48 -6.89
C ILE A 37 13.04 1.03 -5.80
N LYS A 38 13.52 0.18 -4.88
CA LYS A 38 14.43 0.58 -3.80
C LYS A 38 15.65 1.32 -4.33
N ASN A 39 16.31 0.79 -5.37
CA ASN A 39 17.47 1.43 -5.98
C ASN A 39 17.12 2.79 -6.60
N THR A 40 15.94 2.93 -7.21
CA THR A 40 15.46 4.24 -7.71
C THR A 40 15.17 5.21 -6.57
N LEU A 41 14.65 4.76 -5.43
CA LEU A 41 14.44 5.63 -4.25
C LEU A 41 15.75 6.10 -3.64
N GLU A 42 16.76 5.22 -3.57
CA GLU A 42 18.09 5.57 -3.05
C GLU A 42 18.88 6.45 -4.03
N LYS A 43 18.79 6.18 -5.33
CA LYS A 43 19.47 6.93 -6.39
C LYS A 43 18.51 7.16 -7.56
N PRO A 44 17.78 8.28 -7.59
CA PRO A 44 16.75 8.53 -8.61
C PRO A 44 17.28 8.51 -10.03
N TRP A 45 16.51 7.88 -10.91
CA TRP A 45 16.76 7.77 -12.35
C TRP A 45 15.44 7.55 -13.10
N GLY A 46 15.44 7.72 -14.42
CA GLY A 46 14.23 7.55 -15.24
C GLY A 46 13.21 8.67 -15.04
N THR A 47 11.93 8.37 -15.26
CA THR A 47 10.82 9.35 -15.18
C THR A 47 9.93 9.11 -13.96
N THR A 48 9.17 10.13 -13.56
CA THR A 48 8.12 10.04 -12.53
C THR A 48 7.16 8.89 -12.82
N ASP A 49 6.60 8.86 -14.03
CA ASP A 49 5.63 7.84 -14.44
C ASP A 49 6.19 6.42 -14.33
N GLN A 50 7.49 6.25 -14.61
CA GLN A 50 8.12 4.94 -14.51
C GLN A 50 8.22 4.48 -13.05
N LEU A 51 8.63 5.36 -12.13
CA LEU A 51 8.69 5.03 -10.70
C LEU A 51 7.28 4.76 -10.14
N ILE A 52 6.31 5.62 -10.42
CA ILE A 52 4.92 5.46 -9.96
C ILE A 52 4.34 4.14 -10.50
N ARG A 53 4.53 3.86 -11.80
CA ARG A 53 4.08 2.60 -12.42
C ARG A 53 4.73 1.39 -11.77
N ASP A 54 6.01 1.43 -11.46
CA ASP A 54 6.70 0.31 -10.83
C ASP A 54 6.12 -0.01 -9.45
N VAL A 55 5.89 1.01 -8.62
CA VAL A 55 5.24 0.86 -7.31
C VAL A 55 3.81 0.34 -7.47
N PHE A 56 3.04 0.90 -8.41
CA PHE A 56 1.67 0.46 -8.67
C PHE A 56 1.60 -1.01 -9.12
N VAL A 57 2.47 -1.43 -10.04
CA VAL A 57 2.54 -2.82 -10.49
C VAL A 57 2.90 -3.75 -9.32
N TYR A 58 3.84 -3.35 -8.47
CA TYR A 58 4.19 -4.12 -7.28
C TYR A 58 2.98 -4.31 -6.35
N TYR A 59 2.26 -3.23 -6.08
CA TYR A 59 1.03 -3.24 -5.28
C TYR A 59 -0.05 -4.16 -5.87
N GLU A 60 -0.33 -4.05 -7.18
CA GLU A 60 -1.36 -4.84 -7.85
C GLU A 60 -1.03 -6.33 -7.85
N GLU A 61 0.24 -6.71 -8.07
CA GLU A 61 0.70 -8.11 -7.95
C GLU A 61 0.47 -8.65 -6.53
N LEU A 62 0.83 -7.88 -5.50
CA LEU A 62 0.58 -8.27 -4.11
C LEU A 62 -0.91 -8.45 -3.81
N GLU A 63 -1.74 -7.52 -4.28
CA GLU A 63 -3.19 -7.61 -4.13
C GLU A 63 -3.78 -8.80 -4.91
N GLY A 64 -3.24 -9.10 -6.09
CA GLY A 64 -3.59 -10.28 -6.87
C GLY A 64 -3.33 -11.56 -6.09
N ILE A 65 -2.11 -11.72 -5.57
CA ILE A 65 -1.73 -12.85 -4.71
C ILE A 65 -2.68 -12.98 -3.52
N ARG A 66 -2.95 -11.87 -2.81
CA ARG A 66 -3.87 -11.86 -1.66
C ARG A 66 -5.29 -12.28 -2.02
N LYS A 67 -5.83 -11.77 -3.13
CA LYS A 67 -7.19 -12.07 -3.59
C LYS A 67 -7.32 -13.56 -3.94
N GLU A 68 -6.36 -14.10 -4.69
CA GLU A 68 -6.35 -15.51 -5.09
C GLU A 68 -6.20 -16.44 -3.88
N LEU A 69 -5.26 -16.16 -2.97
CA LEU A 69 -5.10 -16.92 -1.74
C LEU A 69 -6.33 -16.85 -0.84
N LYS A 70 -6.90 -15.65 -0.63
CA LYS A 70 -8.10 -15.46 0.19
C LYS A 70 -9.29 -16.22 -0.38
N LYS A 71 -9.43 -16.23 -1.70
CA LYS A 71 -10.48 -16.98 -2.39
C LYS A 71 -10.27 -18.48 -2.20
N GLY A 72 -9.09 -19.01 -2.49
CA GLY A 72 -8.82 -20.44 -2.36
C GLY A 72 -8.97 -20.94 -0.92
N ILE A 73 -8.47 -20.21 0.08
CA ILE A 73 -8.67 -20.55 1.49
C ILE A 73 -10.17 -20.61 1.86
N ARG A 74 -10.98 -19.68 1.34
CA ARG A 74 -12.44 -19.70 1.55
C ARG A 74 -13.10 -20.92 0.90
N GLU A 75 -12.57 -21.38 -0.22
CA GLU A 75 -13.01 -22.56 -0.94
C GLU A 75 -12.46 -23.87 -0.33
N GLY A 76 -11.70 -23.78 0.77
CA GLY A 76 -11.13 -24.94 1.46
C GLY A 76 -9.83 -25.47 0.82
N LEU A 77 -9.23 -24.72 -0.09
CA LEU A 77 -7.94 -25.05 -0.70
C LEU A 77 -6.80 -24.71 0.26
N ASP A 78 -5.82 -25.59 0.33
CA ASP A 78 -4.57 -25.36 1.04
C ASP A 78 -3.62 -24.52 0.15
N PRO A 79 -3.17 -23.34 0.61
CA PRO A 79 -2.21 -22.52 -0.11
C PRO A 79 -0.97 -23.26 -0.60
N GLN A 80 -0.41 -24.16 0.20
CA GLN A 80 0.87 -24.81 -0.10
C GLN A 80 0.76 -25.87 -1.20
N THR A 81 -0.39 -26.55 -1.28
CA THR A 81 -0.57 -27.70 -2.17
C THR A 81 -1.49 -27.40 -3.35
N ASN A 82 -2.45 -26.47 -3.21
CA ASN A 82 -3.42 -26.16 -4.26
C ASN A 82 -3.19 -24.78 -4.92
N LEU A 83 -2.47 -23.87 -4.27
CA LEU A 83 -2.20 -22.50 -4.75
C LEU A 83 -0.70 -22.23 -4.79
N THR A 84 0.07 -23.23 -5.27
CA THR A 84 1.54 -23.25 -5.25
C THR A 84 2.15 -21.99 -5.85
N ASP A 85 1.61 -21.47 -6.95
CA ASP A 85 2.17 -20.30 -7.63
C ASP A 85 2.04 -19.04 -6.77
N GLN A 86 0.86 -18.83 -6.17
CA GLN A 86 0.58 -17.68 -5.32
C GLN A 86 1.34 -17.78 -3.99
N PHE A 87 1.42 -18.99 -3.44
CA PHE A 87 2.17 -19.26 -2.22
C PHE A 87 3.67 -19.07 -2.44
N GLU A 88 4.20 -19.51 -3.57
CA GLU A 88 5.60 -19.29 -3.98
C GLU A 88 5.90 -17.80 -4.10
N LYS A 89 5.06 -17.03 -4.81
CA LYS A 89 5.21 -15.58 -4.91
C LYS A 89 5.16 -14.89 -3.55
N TYR A 90 4.24 -15.32 -2.67
CA TYR A 90 4.21 -14.85 -1.29
C TYR A 90 5.52 -15.16 -0.55
N ARG A 91 6.02 -16.41 -0.67
CA ARG A 91 7.25 -16.85 0.00
C ARG A 91 8.44 -16.01 -0.43
N GLN A 92 8.58 -15.73 -1.72
CA GLN A 92 9.65 -14.89 -2.27
C GLN A 92 9.67 -13.48 -1.66
N VAL A 93 8.49 -12.87 -1.45
CA VAL A 93 8.39 -11.55 -0.78
C VAL A 93 8.64 -11.69 0.73
N ASN A 94 8.21 -12.79 1.34
CA ASN A 94 8.42 -13.04 2.76
C ASN A 94 9.90 -13.29 3.10
N GLU A 95 10.64 -13.97 2.23
CA GLU A 95 12.07 -14.25 2.36
C GLU A 95 12.90 -12.96 2.40
N THR A 96 12.44 -11.88 1.75
CA THR A 96 13.09 -10.57 1.87
C THR A 96 12.70 -9.83 3.15
N GLY A 97 11.75 -10.32 3.95
CA GLY A 97 11.19 -9.61 5.10
C GLY A 97 9.99 -8.72 4.74
N GLY A 98 9.40 -8.90 3.56
CA GLY A 98 8.34 -8.07 3.00
C GLY A 98 8.81 -7.23 1.81
N PRO A 99 8.00 -6.23 1.39
CA PRO A 99 8.32 -5.38 0.25
C PRO A 99 9.59 -4.56 0.52
N ILE A 100 10.68 -4.90 -0.17
CA ILE A 100 12.01 -4.37 0.15
C ILE A 100 12.14 -2.85 0.01
N HIS A 101 11.40 -2.25 -0.92
CA HIS A 101 11.36 -0.79 -1.10
C HIS A 101 10.64 -0.05 0.04
N LEU A 102 10.00 -0.77 0.97
CA LEU A 102 9.37 -0.22 2.17
C LEU A 102 10.21 -0.39 3.45
N HIS A 103 11.36 -1.08 3.39
CA HIS A 103 12.16 -1.37 4.59
C HIS A 103 12.79 -0.12 5.22
N ARG A 104 12.98 0.93 4.43
CA ARG A 104 13.58 2.18 4.89
C ARG A 104 12.66 3.36 4.59
N PRO A 105 12.69 4.41 5.42
CA PRO A 105 12.03 5.67 5.09
C PRO A 105 12.55 6.22 3.75
N VAL A 106 11.65 6.76 2.93
CA VAL A 106 12.01 7.37 1.65
C VAL A 106 12.47 8.80 1.87
N ASP A 107 13.63 9.16 1.31
CA ASP A 107 14.11 10.55 1.24
C ASP A 107 13.35 11.30 0.14
N ILE A 108 12.14 11.76 0.47
CA ILE A 108 11.24 12.42 -0.49
C ILE A 108 11.84 13.70 -1.07
N ARG A 109 12.72 14.41 -0.34
CA ARG A 109 13.34 15.65 -0.81
C ARG A 109 14.19 15.39 -2.05
N ARG A 110 14.94 14.28 -2.04
CA ARG A 110 15.73 13.87 -3.19
C ARG A 110 14.88 13.58 -4.44
N LEU A 111 13.70 12.98 -4.24
CA LEU A 111 12.77 12.70 -5.33
C LEU A 111 12.14 13.99 -5.88
N ILE A 112 11.76 14.91 -5.00
CA ILE A 112 11.25 16.24 -5.38
C ILE A 112 12.28 16.99 -6.21
N ASP A 113 13.53 17.04 -5.75
CA ASP A 113 14.60 17.77 -6.44
C ASP A 113 14.92 17.17 -7.81
N PHE A 114 14.91 15.84 -7.92
CA PHE A 114 15.25 15.13 -9.17
C PHE A 114 14.10 15.18 -10.19
N TYR A 115 12.90 14.76 -9.80
CA TYR A 115 11.74 14.64 -10.69
C TYR A 115 10.94 15.94 -10.83
N LYS A 116 11.25 16.97 -10.03
CA LYS A 116 10.48 18.21 -9.95
C LYS A 116 9.02 17.96 -9.55
N TRP A 117 8.82 17.04 -8.61
CA TRP A 117 7.49 16.69 -8.11
C TRP A 117 6.79 17.88 -7.48
N ASP A 118 5.53 18.03 -7.84
CA ASP A 118 4.59 18.89 -7.15
C ASP A 118 3.90 18.12 -6.00
N ARG A 119 2.93 18.78 -5.36
CA ARG A 119 2.17 18.19 -4.26
C ARG A 119 1.40 16.93 -4.69
N ASP A 120 0.83 16.93 -5.89
CA ASP A 120 -0.03 15.85 -6.35
C ASP A 120 0.81 14.58 -6.58
N ASN A 121 2.01 14.72 -7.15
CA ASN A 121 2.94 13.60 -7.28
C ASN A 121 3.39 13.04 -5.93
N ILE A 122 3.64 13.92 -4.95
CA ILE A 122 4.05 13.51 -3.60
C ILE A 122 2.92 12.72 -2.93
N ASP A 123 1.69 13.24 -2.99
CA ASP A 123 0.52 12.63 -2.36
C ASP A 123 0.22 11.25 -3.01
N GLU A 124 0.19 11.17 -4.35
CA GLU A 124 0.00 9.90 -5.09
C GLU A 124 1.07 8.86 -4.72
N PHE A 125 2.34 9.27 -4.71
CA PHE A 125 3.43 8.36 -4.40
C PHE A 125 3.34 7.82 -2.96
N TYR A 126 3.03 8.67 -1.98
CA TYR A 126 2.86 8.23 -0.59
C TYR A 126 1.65 7.31 -0.41
N GLU A 127 0.53 7.59 -1.08
CA GLU A 127 -0.65 6.72 -1.06
C GLU A 127 -0.30 5.32 -1.59
N LEU A 128 0.44 5.22 -2.70
CA LEU A 128 0.86 3.94 -3.25
C LEU A 128 1.78 3.15 -2.31
N LEU A 129 2.73 3.81 -1.63
CA LEU A 129 3.56 3.14 -0.62
C LEU A 129 2.72 2.63 0.56
N GLN A 130 1.72 3.41 0.98
CA GLN A 130 0.83 3.03 2.07
C GLN A 130 -0.08 1.86 1.67
N PHE A 131 -0.67 1.89 0.48
CA PHE A 131 -1.44 0.76 -0.05
C PHE A 131 -0.60 -0.50 -0.16
N THR A 132 0.64 -0.40 -0.64
CA THR A 132 1.57 -1.54 -0.71
C THR A 132 1.82 -2.13 0.68
N ARG A 133 2.07 -1.27 1.68
CA ARG A 133 2.29 -1.69 3.08
C ARG A 133 1.07 -2.42 3.64
N GLU A 134 -0.11 -1.87 3.46
CA GLU A 134 -1.35 -2.46 3.96
C GLU A 134 -1.68 -3.79 3.27
N SER A 135 -1.49 -3.87 1.95
CA SER A 135 -1.68 -5.10 1.19
C SER A 135 -0.76 -6.21 1.69
N TRP A 136 0.50 -5.88 1.94
CA TRP A 136 1.45 -6.81 2.54
C TRP A 136 1.01 -7.27 3.94
N GLN A 137 0.64 -6.35 4.84
CA GLN A 137 0.17 -6.71 6.18
C GLN A 137 -1.06 -7.63 6.14
N LYS A 138 -2.02 -7.34 5.26
CA LYS A 138 -3.23 -8.15 5.06
C LYS A 138 -2.88 -9.54 4.50
N LEU A 139 -1.93 -9.63 3.57
CA LEU A 139 -1.45 -10.89 3.00
C LEU A 139 -0.68 -11.72 4.04
N TYR A 140 0.24 -11.09 4.77
CA TYR A 140 1.00 -11.75 5.83
C TYR A 140 0.09 -12.31 6.92
N SER A 141 -0.90 -11.52 7.37
CA SER A 141 -1.87 -11.95 8.38
C SER A 141 -2.80 -13.06 7.90
N LEU A 142 -3.05 -13.15 6.59
CA LEU A 142 -3.88 -14.21 6.02
C LEU A 142 -3.24 -15.59 6.16
N LEU A 143 -1.92 -15.68 6.00
CA LEU A 143 -1.17 -16.94 5.96
C LEU A 143 -0.52 -17.30 7.30
N ASN A 144 -0.09 -16.32 8.10
CA ASN A 144 0.54 -16.56 9.40
C ASN A 144 -0.47 -16.26 10.52
N LYS A 145 -1.52 -17.09 10.65
CA LYS A 145 -2.64 -16.88 11.58
C LYS A 145 -2.29 -16.66 13.07
N ASP A 146 -1.02 -16.60 13.46
CA ASP A 146 -0.54 -16.23 14.79
C ASP A 146 0.61 -15.19 14.70
N ASN A 147 0.53 -14.13 15.52
CA ASN A 147 1.51 -13.05 15.77
C ASN A 147 1.36 -11.69 15.06
N THR A 148 0.15 -11.20 14.84
CA THR A 148 -0.07 -9.75 14.98
C THR A 148 -0.76 -9.49 16.32
N PRO A 149 -0.12 -8.76 17.27
CA PRO A 149 -0.93 -8.10 18.29
C PRO A 149 -1.95 -7.27 17.52
N LYS A 150 -3.23 -7.30 17.91
CA LYS A 150 -4.22 -6.37 17.38
C LYS A 150 -3.63 -4.96 17.50
N GLU A 151 -3.05 -4.44 16.42
CA GLU A 151 -2.74 -3.02 16.36
C GLU A 151 -4.10 -2.35 16.41
N LEU A 152 -4.38 -1.75 17.57
CA LEU A 152 -5.55 -0.91 17.75
C LEU A 152 -5.61 0.03 16.54
N SER A 153 -6.78 0.11 15.90
CA SER A 153 -6.97 1.07 14.81
C SER A 153 -6.60 2.47 15.30
N PHE A 154 -6.32 3.42 14.40
CA PHE A 154 -6.04 4.80 14.82
C PHE A 154 -7.09 5.33 15.80
N HIS A 155 -8.37 5.02 15.57
CA HIS A 155 -9.46 5.36 16.47
C HIS A 155 -9.35 4.69 17.85
N ASP A 156 -8.93 3.43 17.90
CA ASP A 156 -8.77 2.71 19.16
C ASP A 156 -7.54 3.20 19.95
N LYS A 157 -6.43 3.52 19.25
CA LYS A 157 -5.25 4.17 19.83
C LYS A 157 -5.63 5.56 20.39
N LEU A 158 -6.43 6.33 19.65
CA LEU A 158 -6.91 7.65 20.07
C LEU A 158 -7.87 7.57 21.26
N LYS A 159 -8.80 6.60 21.25
CA LYS A 159 -9.75 6.35 22.34
C LYS A 159 -9.03 5.93 23.61
N LYS A 160 -8.04 5.05 23.52
CA LYS A 160 -7.20 4.64 24.66
C LYS A 160 -6.46 5.84 25.27
N ARG A 161 -5.86 6.69 24.43
CA ARG A 161 -5.16 7.91 24.88
C ARG A 161 -6.08 8.93 25.54
N LEU A 162 -7.30 9.09 25.02
CA LEU A 162 -8.32 9.96 25.62
C LEU A 162 -8.79 9.44 26.99
N LEU A 163 -8.95 8.12 27.13
CA LEU A 163 -9.29 7.49 28.41
C LEU A 163 -8.19 7.67 29.45
N GLU A 164 -6.92 7.50 29.06
CA GLU A 164 -5.76 7.67 29.94
C GLU A 164 -5.66 9.12 30.48
N LEU A 165 -5.89 10.12 29.62
CA LEU A 165 -5.90 11.54 30.00
C LEU A 165 -7.05 11.87 30.98
N GLN A 166 -8.25 11.33 30.75
CA GLN A 166 -9.39 11.53 31.65
C GLN A 166 -9.20 10.90 33.03
N SER A 167 -8.44 9.80 33.11
CA SER A 167 -8.09 9.18 34.39
C SER A 167 -7.00 9.95 35.15
N GLN A 168 -6.13 10.69 34.47
CA GLN A 168 -5.10 11.53 35.08
C GLN A 168 -5.68 12.84 35.65
N GLU A 169 -6.60 13.49 34.91
CA GLU A 169 -7.30 14.70 35.40
C GLU A 169 -8.11 14.40 36.67
N LYS A 170 -8.76 13.22 36.77
CA LYS A 170 -9.52 12.85 37.97
C LYS A 170 -8.66 12.57 39.20
N SER A 171 -7.39 12.23 39.04
CA SER A 171 -6.47 12.02 40.17
C SER A 171 -5.83 13.31 40.67
N GLU A 172 -5.75 14.36 39.85
CA GLU A 172 -5.21 15.67 40.25
C GLU A 172 -6.26 16.55 40.95
N ASP A 173 -7.55 16.34 40.69
CA ASP A 173 -8.66 17.06 41.37
C ASP A 173 -9.03 16.47 42.76
N SER A 174 -8.29 15.46 43.25
CA SER A 174 -8.55 14.76 44.52
C SER A 174 -7.52 15.04 45.63
N GLU A 175 -6.58 15.96 45.42
CA GLU A 175 -5.68 16.53 46.46
C GLU A 175 -6.16 17.93 46.89
#